data_AF-A0ABD5DXR7-F1
#
_entry.id   AF-A0ABD5DXR7-F1
#
_cell.length_a   1.000
_cell.length_b   1.000
_cell.length_c   1.000
_cell.angle_alpha   90.00
_cell.angle_beta   90.00
_cell.angle_gamma   90.00
#
_symmetry.space_group_name_H-M   'P 1'
#
loop_
_entity.id
_entity.type
_entity.pdbx_description
1 polymer ?
#
loop_
_entity_poly.entity_id
_entity_poly.type
_entity_poly.pdbx_seq_one_letter_code
_entity_poly.pdbx_strand_id
1 'polypeptide(L)'
;IAQTVRTVRPDVVVNAAAHTAVDKAESERELSDLLNDKGVAVLAAESAKLGALMVHYSTDYVFDGAGSHYRREDEATGPLNVYG
;
A
#
# COMPACT_ATOMS: atom_id res chain seq x y z
N ILE A 1 3.16 -1.55 14.67
CA ILE A 1 3.47 -2.67 13.75
C ILE A 1 4.95 -3.06 13.72
N ALA A 2 5.90 -2.12 13.69
CA ALA A 2 7.34 -2.44 13.65
C ALA A 2 7.80 -3.40 14.78
N GLN A 3 7.37 -3.13 16.02
CA GLN A 3 7.68 -3.98 17.16
C GLN A 3 7.20 -5.43 16.95
N THR A 4 5.99 -5.61 16.41
CA THR A 4 5.45 -6.94 16.08
C THR A 4 6.34 -7.68 15.08
N VAL A 5 6.75 -7.01 13.98
CA VAL A 5 7.62 -7.60 12.97
C VAL A 5 8.96 -8.02 13.57
N ARG A 6 9.57 -7.17 14.42
CA ARG A 6 10.83 -7.47 15.11
C ARG A 6 10.72 -8.64 16.08
N THR A 7 9.60 -8.77 16.78
CA THR A 7 9.38 -9.85 17.75
C THR A 7 9.09 -11.18 17.06
N VAL A 8 8.21 -11.17 16.06
CA VAL A 8 7.80 -12.39 15.34
C VAL A 8 8.89 -12.89 14.41
N ARG A 9 9.69 -11.98 13.84
CA ARG A 9 10.72 -12.28 12.83
C ARG A 9 10.22 -13.18 11.69
N PRO A 10 9.19 -12.74 10.94
CA PRO A 10 8.60 -13.58 9.90
C PRO A 10 9.54 -13.75 8.69
N ASP A 11 9.44 -14.89 8.00
CA ASP A 11 10.03 -15.09 6.68
C ASP A 11 9.20 -14.42 5.56
N VAL A 12 7.88 -14.29 5.78
CA VAL A 12 6.93 -13.70 4.83
C VAL A 12 5.95 -12.77 5.55
N VAL A 13 5.73 -11.58 4.98
CA VAL A 13 4.71 -10.61 5.39
C VAL A 13 3.71 -10.43 4.25
N VAL A 14 2.43 -10.67 4.51
CA VAL A 14 1.33 -10.40 3.56
C VAL A 14 0.52 -9.22 4.11
N ASN A 15 0.69 -8.05 3.51
CA ASN A 15 -0.05 -6.85 3.88
C ASN A 15 -1.35 -6.71 3.07
N ALA A 16 -2.44 -7.19 3.66
CA ALA A 16 -3.81 -7.02 3.17
C ALA A 16 -4.60 -5.93 3.93
N ALA A 17 -3.95 -5.16 4.80
CA ALA A 17 -4.58 -4.06 5.54
C ALA A 17 -4.49 -2.75 4.75
N ALA A 18 -5.63 -2.06 4.61
CA ALA A 18 -5.73 -0.76 3.96
C ALA A 18 -7.00 -0.02 4.45
N HIS A 19 -7.01 1.30 4.35
CA HIS A 19 -8.22 2.09 4.37
C HIS A 19 -8.88 2.05 2.99
N THR A 20 -9.92 1.23 2.83
CA THR A 20 -10.55 0.94 1.52
C THR A 20 -11.86 1.69 1.27
N ALA A 21 -12.30 2.54 2.20
CA ALA A 21 -13.49 3.36 2.01
C ALA A 21 -13.15 4.58 1.13
N VAL A 22 -13.19 4.40 -0.19
CA VAL A 22 -12.75 5.40 -1.20
C VAL A 22 -13.36 6.78 -0.96
N ASP A 23 -14.67 6.89 -0.79
CA ASP A 23 -15.33 8.18 -0.55
C ASP A 23 -14.85 8.86 0.75
N LYS A 24 -14.58 8.06 1.78
CA LYS A 24 -14.11 8.57 3.07
C LYS A 24 -12.65 8.97 3.03
N ALA A 25 -11.83 8.34 2.19
CA ALA A 25 -10.41 8.67 2.06
C ALA A 25 -10.19 10.16 1.73
N GLU A 26 -11.11 10.77 0.97
CA GLU A 26 -11.07 12.20 0.64
C GLU A 26 -11.22 13.11 1.86
N SER A 27 -12.07 12.73 2.81
CA SER A 27 -12.28 13.46 4.07
C SER A 27 -11.34 13.04 5.20
N GLU A 28 -10.89 11.78 5.19
CA GLU A 28 -10.07 11.13 6.21
C GLU A 28 -8.63 10.95 5.69
N ARG A 29 -8.06 12.02 5.15
CA ARG A 29 -6.75 11.99 4.46
C ARG A 29 -5.63 11.51 5.37
N GLU A 30 -5.59 11.99 6.60
CA GLU A 30 -4.56 11.60 7.58
C GLU A 30 -4.64 10.11 7.93
N LEU A 31 -5.85 9.56 8.03
CA LEU A 31 -6.03 8.13 8.29
C LEU A 31 -5.62 7.30 7.07
N SER A 32 -5.97 7.75 5.87
CA SER A 32 -5.60 7.09 4.62
C SER A 32 -4.08 7.08 4.43
N ASP A 33 -3.43 8.21 4.63
CA ASP A 33 -1.96 8.36 4.60
C ASP A 33 -1.28 7.49 5.67
N LEU A 34 -1.84 7.45 6.89
CA LEU A 34 -1.30 6.62 7.97
C LEU A 34 -1.35 5.12 7.63
N LEU A 35 -2.44 4.63 7.05
CA LEU A 35 -2.65 3.21 6.79
C LEU A 35 -2.08 2.74 5.45
N ASN A 36 -2.34 3.48 4.37
CA ASN A 36 -2.02 3.06 3.00
C ASN A 36 -0.62 3.45 2.56
N ASP A 37 0.01 4.44 3.19
CA ASP A 37 1.38 4.85 2.87
C ASP A 37 2.33 4.56 4.04
N LYS A 38 2.22 5.32 5.14
CA LYS A 38 3.19 5.27 6.25
C LYS A 38 3.27 3.89 6.91
N GLY A 39 2.13 3.24 7.11
CA GLY A 39 2.06 1.88 7.65
C GLY A 39 2.78 0.87 6.75
N VAL A 40 2.57 0.98 5.44
CA VAL A 40 3.23 0.13 4.43
C VAL A 40 4.73 0.37 4.41
N ALA A 41 5.17 1.63 4.44
CA ALA A 41 6.59 2.01 4.48
C ALA A 41 7.30 1.40 5.71
N VAL A 42 6.64 1.40 6.88
CA VAL A 42 7.19 0.76 8.08
C VAL A 42 7.28 -0.75 7.92
N LEU A 43 6.27 -1.42 7.37
CA LEU A 43 6.33 -2.87 7.11
C LEU A 43 7.45 -3.22 6.12
N ALA A 44 7.59 -2.46 5.04
CA ALA A 44 8.62 -2.66 4.04
C ALA A 44 10.02 -2.50 4.65
N ALA A 45 10.24 -1.44 5.42
CA ALA A 45 11.52 -1.18 6.07
C ALA A 45 11.90 -2.29 7.08
N GLU A 46 10.95 -2.79 7.87
CA GLU A 46 11.23 -3.85 8.84
C GLU A 46 11.37 -5.23 8.19
N SER A 47 10.61 -5.52 7.13
CA SER A 47 10.76 -6.74 6.34
C SER A 47 12.13 -6.80 5.66
N ALA A 48 12.57 -5.69 5.07
CA ALA A 48 13.90 -5.58 4.45
C ALA A 48 15.04 -5.82 5.45
N LYS A 49 14.94 -5.30 6.68
CA LYS A 49 15.94 -5.54 7.73
C LYS A 49 16.06 -7.01 8.13
N LEU A 50 14.97 -7.77 8.03
CA LEU A 50 14.93 -9.19 8.36
C LEU A 50 15.24 -10.09 7.16
N GLY A 51 15.30 -9.55 5.94
CA GLY A 51 15.34 -10.35 4.72
C GLY A 51 14.03 -11.08 4.42
N ALA A 52 12.91 -10.62 4.97
CA ALA A 52 11.59 -11.22 4.78
C ALA A 52 11.02 -10.85 3.41
N LEU A 53 10.33 -11.79 2.76
CA LEU A 53 9.52 -11.50 1.58
C LEU A 53 8.28 -10.71 2.00
N MET A 54 8.02 -9.57 1.37
CA MET A 54 6.79 -8.81 1.59
C MET A 54 5.92 -8.79 0.35
N VAL A 55 4.65 -9.15 0.52
CA VAL A 55 3.58 -9.00 -0.47
C VAL A 55 2.66 -7.90 0.01
N HIS A 56 2.43 -6.89 -0.83
CA HIS A 56 1.51 -5.80 -0.55
C HIS A 56 0.47 -5.69 -1.65
N TYR A 57 -0.80 -5.71 -1.27
CA TYR A 57 -1.89 -5.49 -2.19
C TYR A 57 -2.07 -3.99 -2.41
N SER A 58 -1.94 -3.56 -3.67
CA SER A 58 -2.22 -2.21 -4.13
C SER A 58 -3.60 -2.18 -4.83
N THR A 59 -3.84 -1.17 -5.68
CA THR A 59 -5.11 -0.94 -6.38
C THR A 59 -4.85 -0.45 -7.80
N ASP A 60 -5.82 -0.69 -8.69
CA ASP A 60 -5.90 -0.06 -10.02
C ASP A 60 -6.11 1.46 -9.96
N TYR A 61 -6.50 2.02 -8.81
CA TYR A 61 -6.71 3.46 -8.61
C TYR A 61 -5.40 4.27 -8.65
N VAL A 62 -4.24 3.59 -8.68
CA VAL A 62 -2.93 4.21 -8.98
C VAL A 62 -2.87 4.79 -10.41
N PHE A 63 -3.79 4.39 -11.30
CA PHE A 63 -3.89 4.91 -12.66
C PHE A 63 -5.01 5.94 -12.81
N ASP A 64 -4.89 6.79 -13.82
CA ASP A 64 -5.84 7.87 -14.12
C ASP A 64 -7.15 7.41 -14.78
N GLY A 65 -7.27 6.12 -15.11
CA GLY A 65 -8.43 5.56 -15.81
C GLY A 65 -8.57 5.98 -17.28
N ALA A 66 -7.62 6.74 -17.85
CA ALA A 66 -7.66 7.14 -19.25
C ALA A 66 -7.27 5.98 -20.21
N GLY A 67 -7.65 6.09 -21.48
CA GLY A 67 -7.33 5.10 -22.51
C GLY A 67 -8.37 3.98 -22.63
N SER A 68 -8.09 3.00 -23.50
CA SER A 68 -8.98 1.86 -23.79
C SER A 68 -8.25 0.51 -23.82
N HIS A 69 -6.97 0.50 -23.45
CA HIS A 69 -6.13 -0.69 -23.36
C HIS A 69 -6.05 -1.21 -21.93
N TYR A 70 -5.60 -2.47 -21.78
CA TYR A 70 -5.28 -3.04 -20.48
C TYR A 70 -3.99 -2.41 -19.94
N ARG A 71 -3.96 -2.10 -18.64
CA ARG A 71 -2.77 -1.54 -17.99
C ARG A 71 -1.68 -2.60 -17.85
N ARG A 72 -0.45 -2.21 -18.19
CA ARG A 72 0.76 -2.98 -17.91
C ARG A 72 1.40 -2.56 -16.59
N GLU A 73 2.13 -3.47 -15.96
CA GLU A 73 2.78 -3.22 -14.66
C GLU A 73 3.92 -2.19 -14.74
N ASP A 74 4.44 -1.91 -15.94
CA ASP A 74 5.48 -0.91 -16.20
C ASP A 74 4.92 0.45 -16.67
N GLU A 75 3.60 0.63 -16.74
CA GLU A 75 2.99 1.92 -17.07
C GLU A 75 3.12 2.94 -15.93
N ALA A 76 3.23 4.21 -16.30
CA ALA A 76 3.28 5.30 -15.34
C ALA A 76 1.96 5.40 -14.55
N THR A 77 2.08 5.62 -13.24
CA THR A 77 0.95 5.89 -12.35
C THR A 77 0.56 7.37 -12.40
N GLY A 78 -0.70 7.65 -12.03
CA GLY A 78 -1.29 8.98 -12.03
C GLY A 78 -2.65 8.96 -11.30
N PRO A 79 -2.68 8.70 -9.99
CA PRO A 79 -3.93 8.58 -9.24
C PRO A 79 -4.72 9.89 -9.24
N LEU A 80 -6.05 9.78 -9.30
CA LEU A 80 -6.97 10.93 -9.32
C LEU A 80 -7.65 11.22 -7.97
N ASN A 81 -7.45 10.35 -6.97
CA ASN A 81 -8.06 10.47 -5.64
C ASN A 81 -7.06 10.07 -4.54
N VAL A 82 -7.42 10.31 -3.28
CA VAL A 82 -6.56 10.06 -2.12
C VAL A 82 -6.33 8.57 -1.83
N TYR A 83 -7.23 7.70 -2.29
CA TYR A 83 -7.11 6.26 -2.05
C TYR A 83 -6.05 5.61 -2.94
N GLY A 84 -5.93 6.08 -4.19
CA GLY A 84 -4.98 5.59 -5.21
C GLY A 84 -3.57 6.13 -5.09
#